data_AF-A7SJI3-F1
#
_entry.id   AF-A7SJI3-F1
#
_cell.length_a   1.000
_cell.length_b   1.000
_cell.length_c   1.000
_cell.angle_alpha   90.00
_cell.angle_beta   90.00
_cell.angle_gamma   90.00
#
_symmetry.space_group_name_H-M   'P 1'
#
loop_
_entity.id
_entity.type
_entity.pdbx_description
1 polymer ?
#
loop_
_entity_poly.entity_id
_entity_poly.type
_entity_poly.pdbx_seq_one_letter_code
_entity_poly.pdbx_strand_id
1 'polypeptide(L)'
;CWSHVGFVTTKLQPGPQSLSLGAGCSQKVVIMHELMHALGFWHEQSRPDRNQYVEVMWENIIQGKEHNFNKQGHEVIDVLGTTYDMDSLMHYGTMGFSSNGQPTLRALSDPNRILGQMNGFSSNDVVEINKLYDCTNGSNVFTVIDACDFDKSYCSWTQDHSDTNRYQWFRRRGRTPSRNTGPDSDHTTGKGRYIYVEASFPARPGQTARLLSQEFPAGSGRMCLQFYYSMYGKGMGTLNVYTNDTATGSLNNIFMRSGDQGKNWHHGQAVITDSNAYKVVLESVIGPSFLSDIAIDDVSFLTGDCPAPTLPPS
;
A
#
# COMPACT_ATOMS: atom_id res chain seq x y z
N CYS A 1 18.47 9.29 3.69
CA CYS A 1 17.15 8.76 4.04
C CYS A 1 17.15 8.64 5.56
N TRP A 2 16.05 8.96 6.24
CA TRP A 2 15.98 8.82 7.69
C TRP A 2 14.54 8.71 8.19
N SER A 3 14.39 8.07 9.34
CA SER A 3 13.16 7.93 10.10
C SER A 3 13.45 7.93 11.60
N HIS A 4 12.44 8.24 12.41
CA HIS A 4 12.50 8.00 13.84
C HIS A 4 12.35 6.50 14.14
N VAL A 5 12.95 6.02 15.22
CA VAL A 5 12.73 4.64 15.68
C VAL A 5 11.46 4.61 16.54
N GLY A 6 10.41 3.98 16.01
CA GLY A 6 9.12 3.85 16.68
C GLY A 6 8.23 5.10 16.60
N PHE A 7 7.10 5.04 17.31
CA PHE A 7 6.14 6.12 17.40
C PHE A 7 6.61 7.20 18.38
N VAL A 8 6.86 8.41 17.87
CA VAL A 8 7.41 9.52 18.67
C VAL A 8 6.42 10.65 18.97
N THR A 9 5.23 10.62 18.39
CA THR A 9 4.22 11.65 18.67
C THR A 9 3.52 11.33 19.99
N THR A 10 3.41 12.32 20.88
CA THR A 10 2.81 12.12 22.21
C THR A 10 1.69 13.11 22.42
N LYS A 11 0.85 12.91 23.45
CA LYS A 11 -0.15 13.91 23.87
C LYS A 11 0.49 15.28 24.18
N LEU A 12 1.79 15.32 24.48
CA LEU A 12 2.57 16.53 24.80
C LEU A 12 3.24 17.16 23.57
N GLN A 13 3.42 16.41 22.48
CA GLN A 13 3.90 16.89 21.19
C GLN A 13 3.01 16.30 20.07
N PRO A 14 1.77 16.80 19.93
CA PRO A 14 0.89 16.37 18.86
C PRO A 14 1.39 16.93 17.51
N GLY A 15 1.40 16.09 16.48
CA GLY A 15 1.82 16.51 15.15
C GLY A 15 2.14 15.33 14.23
N PRO A 16 2.42 15.58 12.95
CA PRO A 16 2.84 14.55 12.01
C PRO A 16 4.23 14.01 12.37
N GLN A 17 4.40 12.68 12.35
CA GLN A 17 5.72 12.05 12.42
C GLN A 17 6.39 12.10 11.04
N SER A 18 7.56 12.74 10.96
CA SER A 18 8.27 12.90 9.70
C SER A 18 9.16 11.69 9.39
N LEU A 19 9.21 11.32 8.10
CA LEU A 19 10.14 10.37 7.50
C LEU A 19 10.66 11.00 6.21
N SER A 20 11.96 10.95 5.98
CA SER A 20 12.61 11.62 4.85
C SER A 20 13.09 10.66 3.77
N LEU A 21 12.43 10.74 2.61
CA LEU A 21 12.85 10.11 1.35
C LEU A 21 13.41 11.18 0.39
N GLY A 22 14.58 11.71 0.72
CA GLY A 22 15.30 12.67 -0.12
C GLY A 22 15.72 12.10 -1.49
N ALA A 23 16.43 12.93 -2.27
CA ALA A 23 16.97 12.49 -3.57
C ALA A 23 17.82 11.21 -3.42
N GLY A 24 17.52 10.18 -4.22
CA GLY A 24 18.18 8.88 -4.17
C GLY A 24 17.54 7.85 -3.22
N CYS A 25 16.55 8.23 -2.41
CA CYS A 25 15.92 7.36 -1.41
C CYS A 25 14.63 6.66 -1.89
N SER A 26 14.16 6.91 -3.11
CA SER A 26 12.86 6.41 -3.60
C SER A 26 12.89 4.94 -4.06
N GLN A 27 13.91 4.18 -3.68
CA GLN A 27 14.01 2.76 -3.99
C GLN A 27 13.17 1.97 -2.99
N LYS A 28 12.42 0.95 -3.47
CA LYS A 28 11.53 0.13 -2.63
C LYS A 28 12.20 -0.33 -1.32
N VAL A 29 13.43 -0.83 -1.43
CA VAL A 29 14.19 -1.41 -0.30
C VAL A 29 14.58 -0.35 0.72
N VAL A 30 14.92 0.86 0.26
CA VAL A 30 15.21 2.01 1.14
C VAL A 30 13.94 2.46 1.85
N ILE A 31 12.81 2.52 1.15
CA ILE A 31 11.52 2.86 1.76
C ILE A 31 11.15 1.83 2.83
N MET A 32 11.32 0.54 2.56
CA MET A 32 11.10 -0.53 3.52
C MET A 32 11.98 -0.38 4.77
N HIS A 33 13.27 -0.05 4.59
CA HIS A 33 14.21 0.19 5.69
C HIS A 33 13.77 1.35 6.60
N GLU A 34 13.42 2.50 6.01
CA GLU A 34 12.98 3.67 6.79
C GLU A 34 11.63 3.45 7.48
N LEU A 35 10.73 2.68 6.86
CA LEU A 35 9.49 2.26 7.50
C LEU A 35 9.73 1.28 8.64
N MET A 36 10.71 0.37 8.52
CA MET A 36 11.07 -0.55 9.58
C MET A 36 11.65 0.19 10.81
N HIS A 37 12.39 1.28 10.61
CA HIS A 37 12.68 2.22 11.70
C HIS A 37 11.40 2.78 12.32
N ALA A 38 10.47 3.31 11.53
CA ALA A 38 9.22 3.86 12.06
C ALA A 38 8.39 2.82 12.86
N LEU A 39 8.49 1.53 12.50
CA LEU A 39 7.88 0.42 13.23
C LEU A 39 8.57 0.11 14.57
N GLY A 40 9.75 0.65 14.85
CA GLY A 40 10.44 0.49 16.13
C GLY A 40 11.77 -0.27 16.06
N PHE A 41 12.27 -0.60 14.88
CA PHE A 41 13.49 -1.40 14.74
C PHE A 41 14.73 -0.52 14.61
N TRP A 42 15.76 -0.84 15.38
CA TRP A 42 17.11 -0.31 15.21
C TRP A 42 17.87 -1.06 14.12
N HIS A 43 19.06 -0.57 13.75
CA HIS A 43 19.93 -1.34 12.88
C HIS A 43 20.41 -2.63 13.54
N GLU A 44 20.50 -3.70 12.76
CA GLU A 44 20.87 -5.04 13.25
C GLU A 44 22.26 -5.05 13.91
N GLN A 45 23.23 -4.33 13.34
CA GLN A 45 24.56 -4.20 13.96
C GLN A 45 24.56 -3.39 15.26
N SER A 46 23.45 -2.78 15.66
CA SER A 46 23.30 -2.11 16.94
C SER A 46 22.83 -3.04 18.05
N ARG A 47 22.54 -4.32 17.76
CA ARG A 47 22.14 -5.29 18.78
C ARG A 47 23.16 -5.42 19.92
N PRO A 48 22.70 -5.67 21.17
CA PRO A 48 23.59 -5.81 22.33
C PRO A 48 24.59 -6.98 22.19
N ASP A 49 24.20 -8.04 21.48
CA ASP A 49 24.98 -9.26 21.21
C ASP A 49 25.86 -9.20 19.95
N ARG A 50 25.83 -8.10 19.16
CA ARG A 50 26.46 -8.02 17.83
C ARG A 50 27.94 -8.41 17.78
N ASN A 51 28.70 -8.17 18.84
CA ASN A 51 30.14 -8.50 18.90
C ASN A 51 30.43 -10.01 18.90
N GLN A 52 29.41 -10.87 19.07
CA GLN A 52 29.56 -12.32 18.88
C GLN A 52 29.54 -12.72 17.39
N TYR A 53 29.13 -11.80 16.52
CA TYR A 53 28.82 -12.07 15.12
C TYR A 53 29.62 -11.21 14.16
N VAL A 54 29.73 -9.91 14.45
CA VAL A 54 30.47 -8.94 13.65
C VAL A 54 31.48 -8.16 14.49
N GLU A 55 32.59 -7.80 13.87
CA GLU A 55 33.56 -6.84 14.38
C GLU A 55 33.30 -5.47 13.74
N VAL A 56 33.64 -4.39 14.46
CA VAL A 56 33.67 -3.01 13.95
C VAL A 56 35.13 -2.55 13.84
N MET A 57 35.56 -2.12 12.65
CA MET A 57 36.89 -1.61 12.38
C MET A 57 36.85 -0.09 12.59
N TRP A 58 36.98 0.34 13.84
CA TRP A 58 36.78 1.72 14.25
C TRP A 58 37.71 2.70 13.53
N GLU A 59 38.93 2.28 13.23
CA GLU A 59 39.95 3.03 12.49
C GLU A 59 39.54 3.36 11.05
N ASN A 60 38.61 2.61 10.46
CA ASN A 60 38.13 2.80 9.09
C ASN A 60 36.90 3.71 9.02
N ILE A 61 36.31 4.10 10.15
CA ILE A 61 35.09 4.93 10.19
C ILE A 61 35.44 6.40 9.97
N ILE A 62 34.59 7.13 9.24
CA ILE A 62 34.66 8.59 9.12
C ILE A 62 34.63 9.23 10.52
N GLN A 63 35.61 10.08 10.80
CA GLN A 63 35.70 10.79 12.07
C GLN A 63 34.38 11.50 12.42
N GLY A 64 33.86 11.27 13.62
CA GLY A 64 32.58 11.80 14.11
C GLY A 64 31.35 10.98 13.73
N LYS A 65 31.50 9.85 13.03
CA LYS A 65 30.42 8.92 12.67
C LYS A 65 30.43 7.61 13.47
N GLU A 66 31.31 7.48 14.44
CA GLU A 66 31.48 6.31 15.30
C GLU A 66 30.18 5.95 16.04
N HIS A 67 29.39 6.96 16.44
CA HIS A 67 28.12 6.77 17.14
C HIS A 67 27.09 5.93 16.36
N ASN A 68 27.17 5.86 15.03
CA ASN A 68 26.29 5.03 14.20
C ASN A 68 26.56 3.53 14.35
N PHE A 69 27.68 3.17 14.99
CA PHE A 69 28.09 1.81 15.28
C PHE A 69 27.99 1.49 16.77
N ASN A 70 27.35 2.34 17.57
CA ASN A 70 27.13 2.04 18.98
C ASN A 70 26.10 0.91 19.13
N LYS A 71 26.38 -0.02 20.05
CA LYS A 71 25.36 -0.99 20.47
C LYS A 71 24.33 -0.28 21.34
N GLN A 72 23.09 -0.74 21.27
CA GLN A 72 22.05 -0.40 22.22
C GLN A 72 21.99 -1.49 23.31
N GLY A 73 21.57 -1.12 24.52
CA GLY A 73 21.36 -2.08 25.60
C GLY A 73 20.03 -2.84 25.46
N HIS A 74 19.84 -3.85 26.32
CA HIS A 74 18.61 -4.67 26.36
C HIS A 74 17.38 -3.87 26.82
N GLU A 75 17.58 -2.71 27.44
CA GLU A 75 16.55 -1.75 27.79
C GLU A 75 16.01 -0.95 26.59
N VAL A 76 16.73 -0.97 25.46
CA VAL A 76 16.36 -0.28 24.22
C VAL A 76 16.00 -1.27 23.12
N ILE A 77 16.72 -2.39 23.01
CA ILE A 77 16.48 -3.44 22.02
C ILE A 77 16.07 -4.74 22.72
N ASP A 78 14.86 -5.21 22.43
CA ASP A 78 14.45 -6.59 22.64
C ASP A 78 14.81 -7.40 21.38
N VAL A 79 15.54 -8.51 21.55
CA VAL A 79 15.92 -9.40 20.44
C VAL A 79 14.78 -10.35 20.04
N LEU A 80 13.63 -10.31 20.71
CA LEU A 80 12.41 -11.07 20.38
C LEU A 80 12.66 -12.58 20.23
N GLY A 81 13.68 -13.11 20.90
CA GLY A 81 14.12 -14.50 20.81
C GLY A 81 14.64 -14.93 19.43
N THR A 82 15.14 -14.01 18.60
CA THR A 82 15.78 -14.30 17.31
C THR A 82 17.31 -14.31 17.43
N THR A 83 17.95 -15.05 16.53
CA THR A 83 19.40 -15.01 16.34
C THR A 83 19.80 -13.79 15.50
N TYR A 84 21.03 -13.33 15.67
CA TYR A 84 21.60 -12.26 14.85
C TYR A 84 21.51 -12.58 13.34
N ASP A 85 21.01 -11.64 12.56
CA ASP A 85 20.72 -11.81 11.15
C ASP A 85 21.65 -10.99 10.24
N MET A 86 22.65 -11.67 9.68
CA MET A 86 23.58 -11.07 8.73
C MET A 86 22.95 -10.65 7.40
N ASP A 87 21.72 -11.10 7.12
CA ASP A 87 20.94 -10.77 5.93
C ASP A 87 19.79 -9.79 6.23
N SER A 88 19.70 -9.24 7.45
CA SER A 88 18.66 -8.28 7.79
C SER A 88 18.74 -7.04 6.89
N LEU A 89 17.58 -6.55 6.45
CA LEU A 89 17.45 -5.26 5.77
C LEU A 89 17.98 -4.10 6.64
N MET A 90 17.96 -4.28 7.96
CA MET A 90 18.42 -3.32 8.94
C MET A 90 19.91 -3.42 9.24
N HIS A 91 20.65 -4.33 8.59
CA HIS A 91 22.09 -4.45 8.77
C HIS A 91 22.86 -3.46 7.89
N TYR A 92 23.84 -2.75 8.46
CA TYR A 92 24.77 -1.93 7.69
C TYR A 92 25.61 -2.74 6.71
N GLY A 93 25.92 -2.11 5.57
CA GLY A 93 26.85 -2.67 4.61
C GLY A 93 28.29 -2.72 5.13
N THR A 94 29.09 -3.63 4.57
CA THR A 94 30.52 -3.81 4.88
C THR A 94 31.33 -2.49 4.85
N MET A 95 30.95 -1.56 3.97
CA MET A 95 31.65 -0.30 3.73
C MET A 95 30.94 0.92 4.34
N GLY A 96 29.93 0.73 5.19
CA GLY A 96 29.15 1.82 5.77
C GLY A 96 30.06 2.84 6.46
N PHE A 97 29.94 4.12 6.12
CA PHE A 97 30.77 5.20 6.68
C PHE A 97 32.29 4.98 6.60
N SER A 98 32.79 4.24 5.60
CA SER A 98 34.23 4.06 5.39
C SER A 98 34.92 5.38 5.00
N SER A 99 36.04 5.70 5.64
CA SER A 99 36.86 6.89 5.39
C SER A 99 38.01 6.64 4.40
N ASN A 100 38.39 5.38 4.22
CA ASN A 100 39.62 4.98 3.55
C ASN A 100 39.40 3.85 2.51
N GLY A 101 38.15 3.52 2.20
CA GLY A 101 37.81 2.45 1.27
C GLY A 101 38.11 1.04 1.81
N GLN A 102 38.32 0.89 3.12
CA GLN A 102 38.40 -0.39 3.80
C GLN A 102 37.08 -0.72 4.54
N PRO A 103 36.78 -2.00 4.81
CA PRO A 103 35.60 -2.40 5.55
C PRO A 103 35.50 -1.76 6.94
N THR A 104 34.31 -1.31 7.32
CA THR A 104 34.00 -0.86 8.69
C THR A 104 33.32 -1.94 9.51
N LEU A 105 32.73 -2.95 8.85
CA LEU A 105 32.12 -4.12 9.47
C LEU A 105 32.62 -5.40 8.79
N ARG A 106 32.89 -6.42 9.61
CA ARG A 106 33.34 -7.74 9.17
C ARG A 106 32.64 -8.84 9.95
N ALA A 107 32.12 -9.84 9.27
CA ALA A 107 31.57 -11.02 9.93
C ALA A 107 32.70 -11.90 10.49
N LEU A 108 32.52 -12.37 11.74
CA LEU A 108 33.52 -13.20 12.42
C LEU A 108 33.56 -14.64 11.86
N SER A 109 32.41 -15.16 11.43
CA SER A 109 32.30 -16.52 10.88
C SER A 109 32.81 -16.65 9.44
N ASP A 110 32.72 -15.57 8.67
CA ASP A 110 33.19 -15.51 7.28
C ASP A 110 33.70 -14.09 6.98
N PRO A 111 35.01 -13.84 7.09
CA PRO A 111 35.61 -12.53 6.81
C PRO A 111 35.38 -12.00 5.40
N ASN A 112 35.04 -12.85 4.42
CA ASN A 112 34.82 -12.46 3.03
C ASN A 112 33.35 -12.15 2.73
N ARG A 113 32.44 -12.36 3.70
CA ARG A 113 31.02 -12.08 3.54
C ARG A 113 30.77 -10.58 3.35
N ILE A 114 30.03 -10.24 2.29
CA ILE A 114 29.51 -8.89 2.08
C ILE A 114 28.20 -8.73 2.85
N LEU A 115 28.13 -7.70 3.68
CA LEU A 115 26.98 -7.36 4.53
C LEU A 115 26.15 -6.23 3.89
N GLY A 116 24.92 -6.03 4.37
CA GLY A 116 24.02 -4.96 3.92
C GLY A 116 23.35 -5.27 2.58
N GLN A 117 22.74 -6.45 2.49
CA GLN A 117 21.96 -6.87 1.33
C GLN A 117 20.81 -5.88 1.04
N MET A 118 20.39 -5.79 -0.22
CA MET A 118 19.31 -4.89 -0.67
C MET A 118 18.21 -5.64 -1.45
N ASN A 119 17.90 -6.87 -1.06
CA ASN A 119 16.89 -7.75 -1.66
C ASN A 119 15.51 -7.63 -0.99
N GLY A 120 15.40 -6.89 0.12
CA GLY A 120 14.16 -6.74 0.91
C GLY A 120 14.29 -7.35 2.31
N PHE A 121 13.15 -7.63 2.95
CA PHE A 121 13.14 -8.25 4.27
C PHE A 121 13.70 -9.68 4.23
N SER A 122 14.54 -10.00 5.21
CA SER A 122 14.92 -11.37 5.51
C SER A 122 13.77 -12.12 6.20
N SER A 123 13.92 -13.43 6.38
CA SER A 123 12.99 -14.22 7.19
C SER A 123 12.94 -13.74 8.65
N ASN A 124 14.07 -13.31 9.21
CA ASN A 124 14.12 -12.82 10.60
C ASN A 124 13.47 -11.44 10.73
N ASP A 125 13.67 -10.52 9.77
CA ASP A 125 12.99 -9.22 9.76
C ASP A 125 11.46 -9.41 9.86
N VAL A 126 10.92 -10.34 9.06
CA VAL A 126 9.48 -10.67 9.07
C VAL A 126 9.04 -11.29 10.40
N VAL A 127 9.83 -12.22 10.95
CA VAL A 127 9.52 -12.84 12.25
C VAL A 127 9.51 -11.82 13.37
N GLU A 128 10.47 -10.89 13.38
CA GLU A 128 10.58 -9.86 14.40
C GLU A 128 9.43 -8.85 14.32
N ILE A 129 9.08 -8.37 13.12
CA ILE A 129 7.89 -7.52 12.91
C ILE A 129 6.64 -8.24 13.41
N ASN A 130 6.46 -9.51 13.01
CA ASN A 130 5.28 -10.29 13.38
C ASN A 130 5.19 -10.55 14.89
N LYS A 131 6.32 -10.78 15.56
CA LYS A 131 6.36 -10.94 17.02
C LYS A 131 6.08 -9.64 17.75
N LEU A 132 6.62 -8.52 17.27
CA LEU A 132 6.45 -7.22 17.92
C LEU A 132 5.00 -6.71 17.83
N TYR A 133 4.32 -7.01 16.73
CA TYR A 133 2.96 -6.55 16.46
C TYR A 133 1.89 -7.64 16.62
N ASP A 134 2.21 -8.77 17.26
CA ASP A 134 1.30 -9.90 17.47
C ASP A 134 0.55 -10.33 16.20
N CYS A 135 1.28 -10.44 15.09
CA CYS A 135 0.77 -11.03 13.85
C CYS A 135 0.67 -12.56 14.00
N THR A 136 -0.15 -13.05 14.94
CA THR A 136 -0.13 -14.44 15.42
C THR A 136 -0.90 -15.44 14.57
N ASN A 137 -1.40 -15.06 13.40
CA ASN A 137 -1.95 -16.02 12.46
C ASN A 137 -1.75 -15.49 11.04
N GLY A 138 -1.25 -16.34 10.15
CA GLY A 138 -1.31 -16.13 8.70
C GLY A 138 -2.73 -15.86 8.16
N SER A 139 -3.76 -15.85 9.02
CA SER A 139 -5.14 -15.46 8.75
C SER A 139 -5.34 -13.97 8.41
N ASN A 140 -4.40 -13.09 8.77
CA ASN A 140 -4.39 -11.68 8.33
C ASN A 140 -3.23 -11.38 7.38
N VAL A 141 -2.67 -12.41 6.72
CA VAL A 141 -1.86 -12.16 5.52
C VAL A 141 -2.84 -11.87 4.39
N PHE A 142 -3.20 -10.60 4.27
CA PHE A 142 -3.86 -10.09 3.08
C PHE A 142 -2.91 -10.24 1.91
N THR A 143 -3.01 -11.36 1.19
CA THR A 143 -2.28 -11.53 -0.05
C THR A 143 -3.02 -10.71 -1.10
N VAL A 144 -2.34 -9.71 -1.68
CA VAL A 144 -2.86 -8.99 -2.84
C VAL A 144 -2.90 -9.95 -4.02
N ILE A 145 -4.10 -10.39 -4.38
CA ILE A 145 -4.37 -11.29 -5.50
C ILE A 145 -4.22 -10.53 -6.82
N ASP A 146 -4.75 -9.31 -6.86
CA ASP A 146 -4.65 -8.41 -7.99
C ASP A 146 -4.84 -6.96 -7.53
N ALA A 147 -4.21 -6.03 -8.25
CA ALA A 147 -4.30 -4.60 -7.97
C ALA A 147 -4.18 -3.76 -9.25
N CYS A 148 -4.91 -2.66 -9.31
CA CYS A 148 -4.89 -1.72 -10.42
C CYS A 148 -5.01 -0.27 -9.95
N ASP A 149 -3.96 0.49 -10.22
CA ASP A 149 -3.85 1.95 -9.99
C ASP A 149 -4.23 2.77 -11.24
N PHE A 150 -4.61 2.11 -12.35
CA PHE A 150 -4.95 2.74 -13.64
C PHE A 150 -3.91 3.69 -14.24
N ASP A 151 -2.66 3.70 -13.78
CA ASP A 151 -1.65 4.67 -14.19
C ASP A 151 -1.18 4.45 -15.64
N LYS A 152 -0.99 3.17 -16.01
CA LYS A 152 -0.46 2.79 -17.33
C LYS A 152 -1.55 2.25 -18.26
N SER A 153 -2.46 1.43 -17.76
CA SER A 153 -3.53 0.77 -18.53
C SER A 153 -4.82 0.64 -17.70
N TYR A 154 -5.80 -0.10 -18.21
CA TYR A 154 -6.92 -0.61 -17.40
C TYR A 154 -6.54 -1.90 -16.65
N CYS A 155 -5.26 -2.27 -16.59
CA CYS A 155 -4.78 -3.56 -16.10
C CYS A 155 -5.50 -4.71 -16.82
N SER A 156 -6.09 -5.63 -16.06
CA SER A 156 -6.92 -6.74 -16.56
C SER A 156 -8.39 -6.37 -16.74
N TRP A 157 -8.78 -5.13 -16.44
CA TRP A 157 -10.16 -4.68 -16.55
C TRP A 157 -10.57 -4.43 -18.00
N THR A 158 -11.82 -4.74 -18.32
CA THR A 158 -12.40 -4.62 -19.66
C THR A 158 -13.72 -3.86 -19.61
N GLN A 159 -13.95 -3.02 -20.62
CA GLN A 159 -15.22 -2.30 -20.75
C GLN A 159 -16.32 -3.28 -21.14
N ASP A 160 -17.46 -3.18 -20.47
CA ASP A 160 -18.65 -3.91 -20.89
C ASP A 160 -19.40 -3.10 -21.95
N HIS A 161 -19.52 -3.68 -23.14
CA HIS A 161 -20.23 -3.09 -24.28
C HIS A 161 -21.55 -3.81 -24.60
N SER A 162 -22.02 -4.68 -23.70
CA SER A 162 -23.24 -5.48 -23.90
C SER A 162 -24.53 -4.66 -23.75
N ASP A 163 -24.51 -3.54 -23.02
CA ASP A 163 -25.66 -2.66 -22.88
C ASP A 163 -25.85 -1.78 -24.13
N THR A 164 -27.09 -1.73 -24.62
CA THR A 164 -27.54 -0.82 -25.68
C THR A 164 -27.40 0.67 -25.32
N ASN A 165 -27.31 1.01 -24.02
CA ASN A 165 -27.21 2.37 -23.51
C ASN A 165 -25.75 2.81 -23.25
N ARG A 166 -24.97 2.80 -24.33
CA ARG A 166 -23.49 2.90 -24.38
C ARG A 166 -22.88 4.12 -23.69
N TYR A 167 -22.51 3.97 -22.42
CA TYR A 167 -21.55 4.85 -21.76
C TYR A 167 -20.38 4.05 -21.19
N GLN A 168 -19.20 4.65 -21.06
CA GLN A 168 -17.96 3.93 -20.72
C GLN A 168 -17.12 4.67 -19.70
N TRP A 169 -16.27 3.93 -18.99
CA TRP A 169 -15.25 4.51 -18.13
C TRP A 169 -14.12 5.10 -18.98
N PHE A 170 -13.59 6.25 -18.57
CA PHE A 170 -12.44 6.89 -19.20
C PHE A 170 -11.28 6.98 -18.22
N ARG A 171 -10.05 6.89 -18.70
CA ARG A 171 -8.85 7.16 -17.89
C ARG A 171 -8.47 8.62 -17.97
N ARG A 172 -8.15 9.23 -16.83
CA ARG A 172 -7.83 10.66 -16.74
C ARG A 172 -6.74 10.98 -15.75
N ARG A 173 -6.02 12.06 -16.04
CA ARG A 173 -5.07 12.73 -15.15
C ARG A 173 -5.62 14.10 -14.75
N GLY A 174 -5.43 14.50 -13.50
CA GLY A 174 -5.87 15.81 -12.99
C GLY A 174 -7.40 15.89 -12.88
N ARG A 175 -7.94 17.11 -12.82
CA ARG A 175 -9.36 17.34 -12.54
C ARG A 175 -10.29 16.85 -13.64
N THR A 176 -11.44 16.28 -13.30
CA THR A 176 -12.56 16.01 -14.20
C THR A 176 -12.96 17.26 -15.04
N PRO A 177 -13.48 17.09 -16.28
CA PRO A 177 -13.89 18.22 -17.13
C PRO A 177 -14.96 19.11 -16.52
N SER A 178 -15.95 18.52 -15.85
CA SER A 178 -17.07 19.27 -15.30
C SER A 178 -16.65 20.12 -14.09
N ARG A 179 -17.02 21.40 -14.09
CA ARG A 179 -16.75 22.28 -12.95
C ARG A 179 -17.64 21.88 -11.78
N ASN A 180 -17.14 22.04 -10.56
CA ASN A 180 -17.82 21.65 -9.31
C ASN A 180 -18.13 20.15 -9.21
N THR A 181 -17.38 19.35 -9.96
CA THR A 181 -17.24 17.91 -9.73
C THR A 181 -15.80 17.62 -9.30
N GLY A 182 -15.56 16.39 -8.88
CA GLY A 182 -14.24 15.89 -8.48
C GLY A 182 -13.96 14.53 -9.12
N PRO A 183 -12.75 14.00 -8.97
CA PRO A 183 -11.66 14.51 -8.13
C PRO A 183 -10.79 15.59 -8.82
N ASP A 184 -9.95 16.30 -8.06
CA ASP A 184 -8.97 17.27 -8.61
C ASP A 184 -7.69 16.60 -9.13
N SER A 185 -7.38 15.39 -8.66
CA SER A 185 -6.20 14.59 -9.01
C SER A 185 -6.44 13.11 -8.72
N ASP A 186 -5.50 12.23 -9.09
CA ASP A 186 -5.50 10.83 -8.65
C ASP A 186 -5.53 10.71 -7.11
N HIS A 187 -5.75 9.49 -6.61
CA HIS A 187 -5.62 9.18 -5.19
C HIS A 187 -4.16 8.92 -4.75
N THR A 188 -3.40 8.09 -5.46
CA THR A 188 -2.09 7.56 -5.05
C THR A 188 -0.98 8.62 -4.86
N THR A 189 -0.81 9.54 -5.80
CA THR A 189 0.33 10.48 -5.89
C THR A 189 -0.05 11.94 -6.19
N GLY A 190 -1.30 12.19 -6.52
CA GLY A 190 -1.83 13.41 -7.12
C GLY A 190 -1.40 13.66 -8.57
N LYS A 191 -0.68 12.75 -9.22
CA LYS A 191 0.02 12.99 -10.51
C LYS A 191 -0.10 11.86 -11.54
N GLY A 192 -0.55 10.69 -11.17
CA GLY A 192 -1.00 9.56 -11.95
C GLY A 192 -2.40 9.71 -12.55
N ARG A 193 -3.06 8.59 -12.83
CA ARG A 193 -4.35 8.50 -13.51
C ARG A 193 -5.32 7.62 -12.75
N TYR A 194 -6.61 7.96 -12.88
CA TYR A 194 -7.73 7.20 -12.34
C TYR A 194 -8.74 6.93 -13.46
N ILE A 195 -9.76 6.10 -13.18
CA ILE A 195 -10.91 5.95 -14.07
C ILE A 195 -12.07 6.82 -13.61
N TYR A 196 -12.81 7.39 -14.56
CA TYR A 196 -13.99 8.19 -14.26
C TYR A 196 -15.03 8.11 -15.35
N VAL A 197 -16.23 8.57 -15.02
CA VAL A 197 -17.35 8.72 -15.94
C VAL A 197 -17.69 10.19 -16.01
N GLU A 198 -17.72 10.74 -17.22
CA GLU A 198 -18.08 12.13 -17.48
C GLU A 198 -19.60 12.24 -17.58
N ALA A 199 -20.27 13.00 -16.73
CA ALA A 199 -21.73 13.09 -16.75
C ALA A 199 -22.28 14.13 -17.74
N SER A 200 -21.43 14.97 -18.35
CA SER A 200 -21.85 15.94 -19.37
C SER A 200 -22.14 15.31 -20.74
N PHE A 201 -22.74 16.12 -21.63
CA PHE A 201 -23.14 15.71 -22.98
C PHE A 201 -21.99 14.98 -23.72
N PRO A 202 -22.25 13.81 -24.36
CA PRO A 202 -23.55 13.26 -24.74
C PRO A 202 -24.23 12.37 -23.70
N ALA A 203 -23.70 12.28 -22.49
CA ALA A 203 -24.26 11.43 -21.45
C ALA A 203 -25.67 11.88 -21.02
N ARG A 204 -26.50 10.93 -20.59
CA ARG A 204 -27.88 11.15 -20.15
C ARG A 204 -28.13 10.56 -18.76
N PRO A 205 -29.03 11.16 -17.96
CA PRO A 205 -29.44 10.59 -16.69
C PRO A 205 -29.88 9.14 -16.82
N GLY A 206 -29.44 8.30 -15.88
CA GLY A 206 -29.75 6.87 -15.84
C GLY A 206 -28.92 5.99 -16.80
N GLN A 207 -28.02 6.56 -17.61
CA GLN A 207 -27.06 5.75 -18.36
C GLN A 207 -26.07 5.08 -17.42
N THR A 208 -25.61 3.91 -17.81
CA THR A 208 -24.68 3.09 -17.06
C THR A 208 -23.36 2.95 -17.80
N ALA A 209 -22.27 2.89 -17.04
CA ALA A 209 -20.96 2.49 -17.54
C ALA A 209 -20.45 1.35 -16.66
N ARG A 210 -20.03 0.25 -17.27
CA ARG A 210 -19.61 -0.97 -16.57
C ARG A 210 -18.18 -1.34 -16.95
N LEU A 211 -17.38 -1.65 -15.94
CA LEU A 211 -16.04 -2.17 -16.08
C LEU A 211 -15.94 -3.53 -15.39
N LEU A 212 -15.44 -4.53 -16.11
CA LEU A 212 -15.39 -5.94 -15.70
C LEU A 212 -13.96 -6.33 -15.36
N SER A 213 -13.74 -6.97 -14.21
CA SER A 213 -12.45 -7.56 -13.84
C SER A 213 -12.10 -8.79 -14.70
N GLN A 214 -10.92 -9.38 -14.48
CA GLN A 214 -10.72 -10.78 -14.85
C GLN A 214 -11.73 -11.70 -14.15
N GLU A 215 -11.87 -12.91 -14.65
CA GLU A 215 -12.61 -13.96 -13.98
C GLU A 215 -11.81 -14.51 -12.79
N PHE A 216 -12.47 -14.57 -11.64
CA PHE A 216 -12.01 -15.28 -10.47
C PHE A 216 -12.60 -16.70 -10.48
N PRO A 217 -11.78 -17.76 -10.37
CA PRO A 217 -12.26 -19.14 -10.46
C PRO A 217 -13.11 -19.53 -9.25
N ALA A 218 -13.96 -20.54 -9.43
CA ALA A 218 -14.71 -21.15 -8.34
C ALA A 218 -13.76 -21.64 -7.23
N GLY A 219 -14.16 -21.49 -5.97
CA GLY A 219 -13.32 -21.86 -4.83
C GLY A 219 -12.19 -20.88 -4.52
N SER A 220 -12.22 -19.64 -5.03
CA SER A 220 -11.26 -18.57 -4.67
C SER A 220 -11.29 -18.19 -3.16
N GLY A 221 -12.23 -18.73 -2.40
CA GLY A 221 -12.41 -18.42 -0.98
C GLY A 221 -13.00 -17.03 -0.75
N ARG A 222 -12.99 -16.58 0.50
CA ARG A 222 -13.40 -15.22 0.85
C ARG A 222 -12.35 -14.24 0.36
N MET A 223 -12.79 -13.12 -0.21
CA MET A 223 -11.90 -12.05 -0.66
C MET A 223 -12.41 -10.70 -0.16
N CYS A 224 -11.48 -9.77 0.07
CA CYS A 224 -11.81 -8.37 0.28
C CYS A 224 -11.46 -7.57 -0.97
N LEU A 225 -12.46 -6.94 -1.56
CA LEU A 225 -12.27 -5.87 -2.52
C LEU A 225 -12.07 -4.56 -1.76
N GLN A 226 -11.01 -3.83 -2.09
CA GLN A 226 -10.76 -2.45 -1.63
C GLN A 226 -10.53 -1.53 -2.82
N PHE A 227 -10.96 -0.28 -2.71
CA PHE A 227 -10.79 0.74 -3.74
C PHE A 227 -11.02 2.14 -3.16
N TYR A 228 -10.57 3.15 -3.89
CA TYR A 228 -10.90 4.54 -3.60
C TYR A 228 -11.90 5.07 -4.61
N TYR A 229 -12.88 5.86 -4.15
CA TYR A 229 -13.87 6.48 -5.02
C TYR A 229 -14.06 7.97 -4.69
N SER A 230 -14.44 8.74 -5.69
CA SER A 230 -14.80 10.16 -5.56
C SER A 230 -16.17 10.39 -6.19
N MET A 231 -17.07 11.03 -5.44
CA MET A 231 -18.45 11.34 -5.83
C MET A 231 -18.82 12.73 -5.28
N TYR A 232 -18.55 13.77 -6.05
CA TYR A 232 -18.76 15.16 -5.63
C TYR A 232 -19.60 15.93 -6.65
N GLY A 233 -20.69 16.55 -6.19
CA GLY A 233 -21.45 17.54 -6.95
C GLY A 233 -22.97 17.48 -6.74
N LYS A 234 -23.68 18.44 -7.33
CA LYS A 234 -25.13 18.60 -7.15
C LYS A 234 -25.91 17.79 -8.18
N GLY A 235 -26.55 16.70 -7.71
CA GLY A 235 -27.30 15.75 -8.55
C GLY A 235 -26.50 14.50 -8.88
N MET A 236 -25.81 13.95 -7.87
CA MET A 236 -24.99 12.74 -8.00
C MET A 236 -25.79 11.53 -8.41
N GLY A 237 -25.10 10.67 -9.13
CA GLY A 237 -25.56 9.34 -9.49
C GLY A 237 -25.26 8.33 -8.40
N THR A 238 -25.13 7.08 -8.84
CA THR A 238 -24.90 5.93 -7.96
C THR A 238 -23.70 5.15 -8.45
N LEU A 239 -22.82 4.77 -7.53
CA LEU A 239 -21.77 3.77 -7.73
C LEU A 239 -22.27 2.44 -7.17
N ASN A 240 -22.34 1.43 -8.02
CA ASN A 240 -22.60 0.05 -7.64
C ASN A 240 -21.36 -0.81 -7.91
N VAL A 241 -21.13 -1.79 -7.06
CA VAL A 241 -20.19 -2.88 -7.32
C VAL A 241 -20.93 -4.20 -7.20
N TYR A 242 -20.79 -5.04 -8.21
CA TYR A 242 -21.42 -6.36 -8.25
C TYR A 242 -20.37 -7.47 -8.35
N THR A 243 -20.71 -8.65 -7.84
CA THR A 243 -20.21 -9.90 -8.42
C THR A 243 -21.17 -10.38 -9.50
N ASN A 244 -20.62 -10.90 -10.59
CA ASN A 244 -21.34 -11.47 -11.71
C ASN A 244 -20.93 -12.93 -11.87
N ASP A 245 -21.83 -13.85 -11.53
CA ASP A 245 -21.64 -15.29 -11.68
C ASP A 245 -21.50 -15.65 -13.17
N THR A 246 -20.37 -16.23 -13.57
CA THR A 246 -20.06 -16.42 -15.00
C THR A 246 -20.88 -17.52 -15.67
N ALA A 247 -21.51 -18.41 -14.90
CA ALA A 247 -22.36 -19.46 -15.42
C ALA A 247 -23.80 -18.98 -15.67
N THR A 248 -24.32 -18.12 -14.79
CA THR A 248 -25.73 -17.70 -14.81
C THR A 248 -25.92 -16.25 -15.27
N GLY A 249 -24.88 -15.43 -15.23
CA GLY A 249 -24.97 -13.98 -15.44
C GLY A 249 -25.62 -13.23 -14.28
N SER A 250 -25.86 -13.89 -13.15
CA SER A 250 -26.54 -13.31 -11.99
C SER A 250 -25.66 -12.25 -11.33
N LEU A 251 -26.24 -11.06 -11.09
CA LEU A 251 -25.57 -9.95 -10.43
C LEU A 251 -25.95 -9.90 -8.94
N ASN A 252 -24.95 -9.87 -8.06
CA ASN A 252 -25.11 -9.64 -6.63
C ASN A 252 -24.42 -8.33 -6.23
N ASN A 253 -25.17 -7.37 -5.67
CA ASN A 253 -24.63 -6.06 -5.29
C ASN A 253 -23.90 -6.15 -3.94
N ILE A 254 -22.59 -5.96 -3.96
CA ILE A 254 -21.72 -6.06 -2.78
C ILE A 254 -21.33 -4.69 -2.20
N PHE A 255 -21.54 -3.61 -2.95
CA PHE A 255 -21.30 -2.25 -2.48
C PHE A 255 -22.15 -1.24 -3.27
N MET A 256 -22.77 -0.29 -2.56
CA MET A 256 -23.49 0.82 -3.18
C MET A 256 -23.26 2.14 -2.44
N ARG A 257 -23.00 3.20 -3.19
CA ARG A 257 -23.04 4.60 -2.72
C ARG A 257 -23.79 5.46 -3.71
N SER A 258 -24.57 6.41 -3.22
CA SER A 258 -25.36 7.33 -4.04
C SER A 258 -25.36 8.71 -3.41
N GLY A 259 -25.52 9.75 -4.23
CA GLY A 259 -25.49 11.13 -3.78
C GLY A 259 -24.07 11.67 -3.57
N ASP A 260 -23.98 12.94 -3.18
CA ASP A 260 -22.71 13.62 -2.90
C ASP A 260 -22.06 13.04 -1.64
N GLN A 261 -20.80 12.64 -1.74
CA GLN A 261 -20.01 12.08 -0.64
C GLN A 261 -18.99 13.09 -0.08
N GLY A 262 -18.85 14.24 -0.75
CA GLY A 262 -17.84 15.24 -0.45
C GLY A 262 -16.71 15.26 -1.48
N LYS A 263 -15.85 16.27 -1.36
CA LYS A 263 -14.80 16.56 -2.36
C LYS A 263 -13.61 15.59 -2.34
N ASN A 264 -13.41 14.87 -1.24
CA ASN A 264 -12.24 14.04 -1.05
C ASN A 264 -12.41 12.66 -1.68
N TRP A 265 -11.31 11.93 -1.83
CA TRP A 265 -11.36 10.49 -2.06
C TRP A 265 -11.87 9.77 -0.81
N HIS A 266 -12.68 8.75 -1.02
CA HIS A 266 -13.26 7.92 0.02
C HIS A 266 -12.83 6.46 -0.18
N HIS A 267 -12.51 5.79 0.92
CA HIS A 267 -12.17 4.36 0.89
C HIS A 267 -13.46 3.52 0.88
N GLY A 268 -13.56 2.63 -0.10
CA GLY A 268 -14.61 1.63 -0.25
C GLY A 268 -14.05 0.23 -0.06
N GLN A 269 -14.81 -0.63 0.62
CA GLN A 269 -14.46 -2.05 0.72
C GLN A 269 -15.69 -2.93 0.78
N ALA A 270 -15.56 -4.16 0.27
CA ALA A 270 -16.62 -5.16 0.27
C ALA A 270 -16.04 -6.57 0.38
N VAL A 271 -16.66 -7.40 1.22
CA VAL A 271 -16.32 -8.82 1.32
C VAL A 271 -17.06 -9.58 0.22
N ILE A 272 -16.33 -10.39 -0.53
CA ILE A 272 -16.82 -11.27 -1.58
C ILE A 272 -16.84 -12.69 -1.03
N THR A 273 -17.98 -13.36 -1.16
CA THR A 273 -18.21 -14.72 -0.64
C THR A 273 -18.71 -15.69 -1.71
N ASP A 274 -18.65 -15.30 -2.97
CA ASP A 274 -19.12 -16.08 -4.10
C ASP A 274 -18.33 -17.39 -4.24
N SER A 275 -19.05 -18.52 -4.29
CA SER A 275 -18.45 -19.85 -4.38
C SER A 275 -18.16 -20.29 -5.82
N ASN A 276 -18.94 -19.78 -6.77
CA ASN A 276 -18.81 -20.06 -8.20
C ASN A 276 -17.74 -19.18 -8.84
N ALA A 277 -17.43 -19.41 -10.11
CA ALA A 277 -16.60 -18.47 -10.86
C ALA A 277 -17.37 -17.16 -11.09
N TYR A 278 -16.70 -16.02 -10.91
CA TYR A 278 -17.34 -14.71 -11.00
C TYR A 278 -16.39 -13.65 -11.57
N LYS A 279 -16.98 -12.54 -12.03
CA LYS A 279 -16.28 -11.28 -12.30
C LYS A 279 -16.79 -10.20 -11.36
N VAL A 280 -15.95 -9.23 -11.03
CA VAL A 280 -16.40 -8.00 -10.37
C VAL A 280 -16.77 -6.96 -11.42
N VAL A 281 -17.88 -6.28 -11.20
CA VAL A 281 -18.42 -5.24 -12.08
C VAL A 281 -18.45 -3.92 -11.33
N LEU A 282 -17.68 -2.94 -11.81
CA LEU A 282 -17.78 -1.55 -11.36
C LEU A 282 -18.80 -0.84 -12.26
N GLU A 283 -19.94 -0.45 -11.70
CA GLU A 283 -21.00 0.22 -12.43
C GLU A 283 -21.24 1.63 -11.89
N SER A 284 -21.13 2.63 -12.75
CA SER A 284 -21.65 3.96 -12.47
C SER A 284 -23.05 4.11 -13.08
N VAL A 285 -23.96 4.76 -12.39
CA VAL A 285 -25.25 5.22 -12.92
C VAL A 285 -25.24 6.75 -12.91
N ILE A 286 -25.41 7.39 -14.07
CA ILE A 286 -25.40 8.85 -14.19
C ILE A 286 -26.61 9.45 -13.47
N GLY A 287 -26.37 10.48 -12.66
CA GLY A 287 -27.39 11.19 -11.92
C GLY A 287 -28.23 12.12 -12.80
N PRO A 288 -29.17 12.87 -12.21
CA PRO A 288 -30.00 13.82 -12.95
C PRO A 288 -29.24 15.04 -13.50
N SER A 289 -27.96 15.22 -13.13
CA SER A 289 -27.17 16.40 -13.42
C SER A 289 -25.83 16.03 -14.05
N PHE A 290 -25.32 16.88 -14.96
CA PHE A 290 -23.97 16.74 -15.52
C PHE A 290 -22.87 16.90 -14.48
N LEU A 291 -23.22 17.31 -13.25
CA LEU A 291 -22.28 17.35 -12.15
C LEU A 291 -22.00 15.95 -11.57
N SER A 292 -22.50 14.87 -12.16
CA SER A 292 -22.42 13.51 -11.62
C SER A 292 -21.22 12.68 -12.02
N ASP A 293 -20.02 13.28 -12.01
CA ASP A 293 -18.80 12.52 -12.29
C ASP A 293 -18.48 11.59 -11.12
N ILE A 294 -18.32 10.30 -11.45
CA ILE A 294 -17.89 9.27 -10.49
C ILE A 294 -16.50 8.83 -10.93
N ALA A 295 -15.57 8.77 -9.98
CA ALA A 295 -14.22 8.29 -10.21
C ALA A 295 -13.86 7.15 -9.26
N ILE A 296 -13.00 6.24 -9.73
CA ILE A 296 -12.44 5.12 -8.97
C ILE A 296 -10.93 5.06 -9.23
N ASP A 297 -10.20 4.72 -8.18
CA ASP A 297 -8.74 4.54 -8.21
C ASP A 297 -8.30 3.46 -7.22
N ASP A 298 -7.05 3.00 -7.34
CA ASP A 298 -6.38 2.08 -6.41
C ASP A 298 -7.23 0.85 -6.01
N VAL A 299 -7.70 0.10 -7.01
CA VAL A 299 -8.50 -1.11 -6.79
C VAL A 299 -7.60 -2.28 -6.43
N SER A 300 -7.92 -3.03 -5.38
CA SER A 300 -7.18 -4.22 -4.98
C SER A 300 -8.08 -5.34 -4.45
N PHE A 301 -7.62 -6.56 -4.64
CA PHE A 301 -8.25 -7.77 -4.14
C PHE A 301 -7.32 -8.46 -3.15
N LEU A 302 -7.81 -8.69 -1.93
CA LEU A 302 -7.07 -9.33 -0.86
C LEU A 302 -7.72 -10.67 -0.52
N THR A 303 -6.91 -11.67 -0.16
CA THR A 303 -7.44 -12.90 0.46
C THR A 303 -8.06 -12.61 1.82
N GLY A 304 -9.21 -13.22 2.14
CA GLY A 304 -9.84 -13.16 3.46
C GLY A 304 -10.93 -12.09 3.61
N ASP A 305 -11.27 -11.77 4.85
CA ASP A 305 -12.23 -10.71 5.19
C ASP A 305 -11.65 -9.32 4.99
N CYS A 306 -12.48 -8.27 4.92
CA CYS A 306 -11.91 -6.94 4.83
C CYS A 306 -11.26 -6.51 6.16
N PRO A 307 -10.07 -5.87 6.10
CA PRO A 307 -9.48 -5.25 7.28
C PRO A 307 -10.48 -4.34 7.98
N ALA A 308 -10.49 -4.37 9.31
CA ALA A 308 -11.23 -3.38 10.07
C ALA A 308 -10.73 -1.98 9.65
N PRO A 309 -11.61 -0.98 9.51
CA PRO A 309 -11.18 0.39 9.32
C PRO A 309 -10.19 0.73 10.44
N THR A 310 -8.99 1.16 10.07
CA THR A 310 -8.01 1.60 11.07
C THR A 310 -8.60 2.82 11.78
N LEU A 311 -9.15 2.60 12.98
CA LEU A 311 -9.50 3.71 13.85
C LEU A 311 -8.19 4.43 14.15
N PRO A 312 -8.11 5.76 14.01
CA PRO A 312 -6.95 6.49 14.50
C PRO A 312 -6.76 6.13 15.98
N PRO A 313 -5.53 5.79 16.43
CA PRO A 313 -5.29 5.45 17.82
C PRO A 313 -5.72 6.62 18.72
N SER A 314 -6.49 6.29 19.76
CA SER A 314 -7.02 7.21 20.80
C SER A 314 -5.96 7.66 21.79
#